data_AF-A0AAD5A9C3-F1
#
_entry.id   AF-A0AAD5A9C3-F1
#
_cell.length_a   1.000
_cell.length_b   1.000
_cell.length_c   1.000
_cell.angle_alpha   90.00
_cell.angle_beta   90.00
_cell.angle_gamma   90.00
#
_symmetry.space_group_name_H-M   'P 1'
#
loop_
_entity.id
_entity.type
_entity.pdbx_description
1 polymer ?
#
loop_
_entity_poly.entity_id
_entity_poly.type
_entity_poly.pdbx_seq_one_letter_code
_entity_poly.pdbx_strand_id
1 'polypeptide(L)'
;MTGIVKISLKSLVECVRVRSFGRFGLQQVQVDCHYLQLYLWRFVSDENLVHFLLDEIVSSTAHRCIEPVPMEQSVIELICERG
;
A
#
# COMPACT_ATOMS: atom_id res chain seq x y z
N MET A 1 17.98 2.12 8.13
CA MET A 1 16.57 2.57 8.08
C MET A 1 15.58 1.42 7.97
N THR A 2 16.01 0.21 7.54
CA THR A 2 15.17 -0.99 7.41
C THR A 2 14.21 -1.26 8.58
N GLY A 3 14.69 -1.17 9.82
CA GLY A 3 13.84 -1.40 11.00
C GLY A 3 12.68 -0.41 11.11
N ILE A 4 12.92 0.87 10.79
CA ILE A 4 11.91 1.94 10.81
C ILE A 4 10.88 1.68 9.70
N VAL A 5 11.33 1.44 8.47
CA VAL A 5 10.42 1.13 7.35
C VAL A 5 9.56 -0.10 7.68
N LYS A 6 10.16 -1.17 8.21
CA LYS A 6 9.46 -2.39 8.57
C LYS A 6 8.40 -2.16 9.65
N ILE A 7 8.73 -1.43 10.72
CA ILE A 7 7.75 -1.19 11.79
C ILE A 7 6.64 -0.25 11.30
N SER A 8 6.95 0.79 10.52
CA SER A 8 5.95 1.68 9.94
C SER A 8 4.96 0.96 9.02
N LEU A 9 5.45 0.10 8.12
CA LEU A 9 4.58 -0.68 7.23
C LEU A 9 3.72 -1.69 8.00
N LYS A 10 4.28 -2.38 9.01
CA LYS A 10 3.49 -3.27 9.89
C LYS A 10 2.43 -2.51 10.68
N SER A 11 2.77 -1.35 11.22
CA SER A 11 1.79 -0.49 11.90
C SER A 11 0.67 -0.06 10.94
N LEU A 12 1.00 0.26 9.69
CA LEU A 12 -0.01 0.59 8.67
C LEU A 12 -0.94 -0.60 8.35
N VAL A 13 -0.41 -1.83 8.25
CA VAL A 13 -1.23 -3.06 8.14
C VAL A 13 -2.26 -3.13 9.28
N GLU A 14 -1.83 -2.94 10.53
CA GLU A 14 -2.77 -2.97 11.67
C GLU A 14 -3.76 -1.82 11.63
N CYS A 15 -3.33 -0.62 11.21
CA CYS A 15 -4.21 0.53 11.06
C CYS A 15 -5.32 0.27 10.04
N VAL A 16 -5.04 -0.35 8.87
CA VAL A 16 -6.09 -0.62 7.88
C VAL A 16 -7.04 -1.72 8.35
N ARG A 17 -6.58 -2.71 9.13
CA ARG A 17 -7.42 -3.80 9.66
C ARG A 17 -8.56 -3.32 10.56
N VAL A 18 -8.37 -2.21 11.28
CA VAL A 18 -9.38 -1.66 12.20
C VAL A 18 -10.25 -0.57 11.59
N ARG A 19 -10.14 -0.33 10.27
CA ARG A 19 -10.93 0.67 9.54
C ARG A 19 -11.95 0.00 8.63
N SER A 20 -12.88 0.80 8.13
CA SER A 20 -13.81 0.43 7.07
C SER A 20 -13.55 1.36 5.89
N PHE A 21 -13.53 0.80 4.69
CA PHE A 21 -13.24 1.55 3.47
C PHE A 21 -14.43 1.49 2.50
N GLY A 22 -14.58 2.55 1.72
CA GLY A 22 -15.33 2.51 0.46
C GLY A 22 -14.38 2.33 -0.72
N ARG A 23 -14.95 2.18 -1.92
CA ARG A 23 -14.20 2.01 -3.18
C ARG A 23 -13.01 2.98 -3.32
N PHE A 24 -13.25 4.28 -3.20
CA PHE A 24 -12.19 5.29 -3.38
C PHE A 24 -11.13 5.24 -2.28
N GLY A 25 -11.47 4.73 -1.08
CA GLY A 25 -10.50 4.51 -0.02
C GLY A 25 -9.53 3.37 -0.36
N LEU A 26 -10.05 2.24 -0.89
CA LEU A 26 -9.21 1.16 -1.40
C LEU A 26 -8.31 1.64 -2.54
N GLN A 27 -8.88 2.37 -3.50
CA GLN A 27 -8.14 2.87 -4.66
C GLN A 27 -7.02 3.85 -4.25
N GLN A 28 -7.27 4.73 -3.28
CA GLN A 28 -6.23 5.61 -2.75
C GLN A 28 -5.10 4.81 -2.09
N VAL A 29 -5.43 3.78 -1.30
CA VAL A 29 -4.41 2.91 -0.69
C VAL A 29 -3.57 2.18 -1.74
N GLN A 30 -4.15 1.76 -2.87
CA GLN A 30 -3.39 1.18 -3.98
C GLN A 30 -2.36 2.17 -4.55
N VAL A 31 -2.76 3.44 -4.76
CA VAL A 31 -1.87 4.51 -5.22
C VAL A 31 -0.76 4.78 -4.20
N ASP A 32 -1.11 4.93 -2.92
CA ASP A 32 -0.15 5.20 -1.85
C ASP A 32 0.87 4.06 -1.73
N CYS A 33 0.42 2.80 -1.79
CA CYS A 33 1.30 1.64 -1.71
C CYS A 33 2.24 1.56 -2.92
N HIS A 34 1.72 1.77 -4.14
CA HIS A 34 2.55 1.78 -5.33
C HIS A 34 3.59 2.91 -5.28
N TYR A 35 3.19 4.12 -4.87
CA TYR A 35 4.12 5.23 -4.70
C TYR A 35 5.23 4.87 -3.70
N LEU A 36 4.87 4.33 -2.53
CA LEU A 36 5.86 3.91 -1.53
C LEU A 36 6.82 2.85 -2.07
N GLN A 37 6.35 1.90 -2.89
CA GLN A 37 7.18 0.87 -3.52
C GLN A 37 8.30 1.48 -4.38
N LEU A 38 8.03 2.56 -5.13
CA LEU A 38 9.00 3.21 -6.01
C LEU A 38 10.20 3.82 -5.26
N TYR A 39 10.03 4.15 -3.97
CA TYR A 39 11.02 4.90 -3.19
C TYR A 39 11.61 4.13 -2.01
N LEU A 40 10.86 3.23 -1.38
CA LEU A 40 11.28 2.59 -0.12
C LEU A 40 12.44 1.60 -0.28
N TRP A 41 12.64 1.03 -1.47
CA TRP A 41 13.73 0.07 -1.73
C TRP A 41 15.11 0.63 -1.35
N ARG A 42 15.33 1.93 -1.55
CA ARG A 42 16.59 2.64 -1.21
C ARG A 42 16.91 2.64 0.29
N PHE A 43 15.94 2.32 1.15
CA PHE A 43 16.03 2.43 2.60
C PHE A 43 15.98 1.09 3.34
N VAL A 44 15.80 -0.01 2.61
CA VAL A 44 15.70 -1.37 3.13
C VAL A 44 16.80 -2.26 2.60
N SER A 45 17.07 -3.37 3.29
CA SER A 45 18.07 -4.36 2.88
C SER A 45 17.47 -5.52 2.07
N ASP A 46 16.14 -5.68 2.12
CA ASP A 46 15.38 -6.69 1.40
C ASP A 46 14.13 -6.02 0.84
N GLU A 47 14.08 -5.91 -0.49
CA GLU A 47 12.97 -5.28 -1.21
C GLU A 47 11.71 -6.15 -1.18
N ASN A 48 11.87 -7.49 -1.11
CA ASN A 48 10.73 -8.41 -1.05
C ASN A 48 9.91 -8.21 0.22
N LEU A 49 10.56 -7.84 1.33
CA LEU A 49 9.87 -7.48 2.56
C LEU A 49 8.94 -6.28 2.35
N VAL A 50 9.36 -5.28 1.57
CA VAL A 50 8.55 -4.09 1.29
C VAL A 50 7.39 -4.47 0.37
N HIS A 51 7.65 -5.20 -0.72
CA HIS A 51 6.59 -5.70 -1.62
C HIS A 51 5.53 -6.50 -0.85
N PHE A 52 5.95 -7.47 -0.04
CA PHE A 52 5.05 -8.30 0.76
C PHE A 52 4.17 -7.47 1.71
N LEU A 53 4.77 -6.51 2.44
CA LEU A 53 4.01 -5.71 3.40
C LEU A 53 3.06 -4.72 2.70
N LEU A 54 3.44 -4.15 1.56
CA LEU A 54 2.57 -3.27 0.77
C LEU A 54 1.40 -4.05 0.17
N ASP A 55 1.65 -5.25 -0.36
CA ASP A 55 0.59 -6.15 -0.83
C ASP A 55 -0.36 -6.55 0.31
N GLU A 56 0.18 -6.82 1.51
CA GLU A 56 -0.61 -7.12 2.71
C GLU A 56 -1.49 -5.93 3.12
N ILE A 57 -1.02 -4.68 2.98
CA ILE A 57 -1.80 -3.47 3.23
C ILE A 57 -2.97 -3.38 2.24
N VAL A 58 -2.72 -3.53 0.94
CA VAL A 58 -3.76 -3.46 -0.09
C VAL A 58 -4.79 -4.58 0.08
N SER A 59 -4.33 -5.82 0.31
CA SER A 59 -5.19 -6.98 0.55
C SER A 59 -6.04 -6.80 1.82
N SER A 60 -5.43 -6.36 2.92
CA SER A 60 -6.16 -6.05 4.15
C SER A 60 -7.20 -4.95 3.94
N THR A 61 -6.88 -3.92 3.16
CA THR A 61 -7.80 -2.83 2.84
C THR A 61 -8.97 -3.32 1.99
N ALA A 62 -8.73 -4.19 1.01
CA ALA A 62 -9.77 -4.79 0.19
C ALA A 62 -10.74 -5.64 1.03
N HIS A 63 -10.23 -6.43 1.98
CA HIS A 63 -11.06 -7.19 2.92
C HIS A 63 -11.93 -6.31 3.84
N ARG A 64 -11.50 -5.06 4.08
CA ARG A 64 -12.21 -4.07 4.90
C ARG A 64 -13.07 -3.11 4.07
N CYS A 65 -13.15 -3.31 2.76
CA CYS A 65 -13.87 -2.45 1.84
C CYS A 65 -15.29 -2.98 1.58
N ILE A 66 -16.30 -2.11 1.71
CA ILE A 66 -17.70 -2.47 1.49
C ILE A 66 -17.97 -2.84 0.02
N GLU A 67 -17.26 -2.19 -0.91
CA GLU A 67 -17.34 -2.42 -2.35
C GLU A 67 -15.91 -2.41 -2.95
N PRO A 68 -15.19 -3.56 -2.90
CA PRO A 68 -13.79 -3.62 -3.30
C PRO A 68 -13.65 -3.63 -4.83
N VAL A 69 -13.70 -2.46 -5.46
CA VAL A 69 -13.39 -2.29 -6.89
C VAL A 69 -11.96 -1.75 -7.03
N PRO A 70 -10.99 -2.59 -7.43
CA PRO A 70 -9.61 -2.14 -7.58
C PRO A 70 -9.51 -1.08 -8.69
N MET A 71 -8.56 -0.16 -8.53
CA MET A 71 -8.11 0.72 -9.60
C MET A 71 -7.27 -0.08 -10.60
N GLU A 72 -7.44 0.22 -11.88
CA GLU A 72 -6.60 -0.31 -12.95
C GLU A 72 -5.14 0.06 -12.73
N GLN A 73 -4.24 -0.90 -12.93
CA GLN A 73 -2.82 -0.73 -12.64
C GLN A 73 -2.20 0.41 -13.47
N SER A 74 -2.59 0.56 -14.73
CA SER A 74 -2.12 1.66 -15.60
C SER A 74 -2.54 3.04 -15.12
N VAL A 75 -3.67 3.15 -14.42
CA VAL A 75 -4.13 4.42 -13.82
C VAL A 75 -3.28 4.74 -12.59
N ILE A 76 -2.95 3.73 -11.79
CA ILE A 76 -2.05 3.88 -10.63
C ILE A 76 -0.68 4.38 -11.09
N GLU A 77 -0.09 3.70 -12.08
CA GLU A 77 1.21 4.07 -12.66
C GLU A 77 1.20 5.51 -13.18
N LEU A 78 0.18 5.88 -13.97
CA LEU A 78 0.04 7.24 -14.49
C LEU A 78 -0.06 8.31 -13.40
N ILE A 79 -0.72 8.01 -12.27
CA ILE A 79 -0.81 8.94 -11.13
C ILE A 79 0.56 9.09 -10.48
N CYS A 80 1.27 7.98 -10.24
CA CYS A 80 2.56 7.98 -9.56
C CYS A 80 3.70 8.57 -10.41
N GLU A 81 3.63 8.48 -11.74
CA GLU A 81 4.59 9.11 -12.66
C GLU A 81 4.56 10.65 -12.63
N ARG A 82 3.44 11.24 -12.20
CA ARG A 82 3.23 12.70 -12.14
C ARG A 82 3.54 13.32 -10.78
N GLY A 83 3.88 12.50 -9.79
CA GLY A 83 4.14 12.89 -8.40
C GLY A 83 5.55 13.40 -8.15
#